data_AF-A0A542IQP7-F1
#
_entry.id   AF-A0A542IQP7-F1
#
_cell.length_a   1.000
_cell.length_b   1.000
_cell.length_c   1.000
_cell.angle_alpha   90.00
_cell.angle_beta   90.00
_cell.angle_gamma   90.00
#
_symmetry.space_group_name_H-M   'P 1'
#
loop_
_entity.id
_entity.type
_entity.pdbx_description
1 polymer ?
#
loop_
_entity_poly.entity_id
_entity_poly.type
_entity_poly.pdbx_seq_one_letter_code
_entity_poly.pdbx_strand_id
1 'polypeptide(L)'
;MAEMLVQSDTKGLRILPALPAELASGRVSGLAAGPGVTVGLRWEHGNVVELSLAPRNSAAEGIHQERIGNWTGSVELRPGYLTRLVPAGNGFPASLVPLPNAGAHHCADAQTQGEADEGAVKGSEPHG
;
A
#
# COMPACT_ATOMS: atom_id res chain seq x y z
N MET A 1 12.94 -8.91 -13.42
CA MET A 1 12.91 -10.10 -12.53
C MET A 1 12.00 -9.95 -11.30
N ALA A 2 11.61 -8.74 -10.86
CA ALA A 2 10.62 -8.57 -9.77
C ALA A 2 9.17 -8.89 -10.19
N GLU A 3 8.85 -8.76 -11.48
CA GLU A 3 7.51 -8.96 -12.07
C GLU A 3 7.00 -10.42 -12.03
N MET A 4 7.88 -11.39 -11.73
CA MET A 4 7.49 -12.81 -11.57
C MET A 4 7.03 -13.14 -10.13
N LEU A 5 7.29 -12.23 -9.18
CA LEU A 5 6.96 -12.39 -7.76
C LEU A 5 5.75 -11.56 -7.37
N VAL A 6 5.68 -10.32 -7.84
CA VAL A 6 4.58 -9.40 -7.57
C VAL A 6 4.26 -8.61 -8.84
N GLN A 7 2.99 -8.55 -9.20
CA GLN A 7 2.48 -7.68 -10.25
C GLN A 7 1.40 -6.76 -9.66
N SER A 8 1.56 -5.45 -9.83
CA SER A 8 0.52 -4.46 -9.52
C SER A 8 -0.11 -3.97 -10.83
N ASP A 9 -1.41 -4.14 -11.01
CA ASP A 9 -2.17 -3.50 -12.09
C ASP A 9 -3.42 -2.78 -11.55
N THR A 10 -4.23 -2.22 -12.45
CA THR A 10 -5.49 -1.54 -12.10
C THR A 10 -6.54 -2.43 -11.43
N LYS A 11 -6.34 -3.76 -11.41
CA LYS A 11 -7.23 -4.74 -10.78
C LYS A 11 -6.71 -5.25 -9.43
N GLY A 12 -5.52 -4.84 -9.00
CA GLY A 12 -4.95 -5.15 -7.69
C GLY A 12 -3.56 -5.76 -7.74
N LEU A 13 -3.13 -6.29 -6.59
CA LEU A 13 -1.83 -6.95 -6.43
C LEU A 13 -1.96 -8.45 -6.70
N ARG A 14 -1.11 -8.98 -7.59
CA ARG A 14 -1.00 -10.39 -7.90
C ARG A 14 0.31 -10.94 -7.37
N ILE A 15 0.20 -11.91 -6.46
CA ILE A 15 1.32 -12.53 -5.76
C ILE A 15 1.66 -13.87 -6.41
N LEU A 16 2.95 -14.11 -6.68
CA LEU A 16 3.49 -15.27 -7.38
C LEU A 16 2.82 -15.58 -8.73
N PRO A 17 2.70 -14.60 -9.65
CA PRO A 17 2.01 -14.82 -10.93
C PRO A 17 2.67 -15.88 -11.83
N ALA A 18 3.98 -16.07 -11.70
CA ALA A 18 4.75 -17.01 -12.54
C ALA A 18 6.02 -17.48 -11.82
N LEU A 19 5.90 -17.98 -10.58
CA LEU A 19 7.06 -18.49 -9.83
C LEU A 19 7.70 -19.65 -10.62
N PRO A 20 9.00 -19.58 -10.98
CA PRO A 20 9.69 -20.70 -11.62
C PRO A 20 9.69 -21.92 -10.71
N ALA A 21 9.45 -23.11 -11.25
CA ALA A 21 9.43 -24.36 -10.47
C ALA A 21 10.75 -24.62 -9.69
N GLU A 22 11.86 -24.05 -10.15
CA GLU A 22 13.18 -24.13 -9.53
C GLU A 22 13.30 -23.33 -8.22
N LEU A 23 12.38 -22.39 -7.95
CA LEU A 23 12.30 -21.59 -6.72
C LEU A 23 11.20 -22.12 -5.79
N ALA A 24 11.30 -23.39 -5.43
CA ALA A 24 10.29 -24.09 -4.62
C ALA A 24 10.00 -23.39 -3.28
N SER A 25 10.99 -22.76 -2.66
CA SER A 25 10.81 -21.98 -1.42
C SER A 25 11.68 -20.73 -1.42
N GLY A 26 11.25 -19.72 -0.67
CA GLY A 26 12.00 -18.47 -0.56
C GLY A 26 11.28 -17.41 0.27
N ARG A 27 11.99 -16.31 0.47
CA ARG A 27 11.47 -15.12 1.14
C ARG A 27 11.99 -13.88 0.43
N VAL A 28 11.12 -12.90 0.28
CA VAL A 28 11.48 -11.55 -0.15
C VAL A 28 10.79 -10.55 0.77
N SER A 29 11.45 -9.44 1.06
CA SER A 29 10.91 -8.37 1.89
C SER A 29 11.27 -7.03 1.30
N GLY A 30 10.38 -6.06 1.40
CA GLY A 30 10.64 -4.70 0.94
C GLY A 30 10.41 -4.49 -0.55
N LEU A 31 9.63 -5.35 -1.21
CA LEU A 31 9.22 -5.11 -2.59
C LEU A 31 8.26 -3.93 -2.62
N ALA A 32 8.56 -2.90 -3.42
CA ALA A 32 7.65 -1.80 -3.63
C ALA A 32 6.69 -2.15 -4.79
N ALA A 33 5.39 -2.08 -4.54
CA ALA A 33 4.36 -2.27 -5.55
C ALA A 33 3.49 -1.01 -5.67
N GLY A 34 3.10 -0.65 -6.90
CA GLY A 34 2.24 0.52 -7.14
C GLY A 34 0.83 0.29 -6.57
N PRO A 35 0.20 1.26 -5.87
CA PRO A 35 0.54 2.70 -5.81
C PRO A 35 1.42 3.16 -4.62
N GLY A 36 2.19 2.28 -3.97
CA GLY A 36 3.02 2.65 -2.82
C GLY A 36 2.95 1.66 -1.66
N VAL A 37 2.74 0.38 -1.94
CA VAL A 37 2.65 -0.69 -0.95
C VAL A 37 4.01 -1.36 -0.82
N THR A 38 4.46 -1.58 0.42
CA THR A 38 5.60 -2.44 0.72
C THR A 38 5.10 -3.85 0.91
N VAL A 39 5.62 -4.78 0.11
CA VAL A 39 5.26 -6.19 0.09
C VAL A 39 6.41 -7.02 0.65
N GLY A 40 6.09 -7.86 1.62
CA GLY A 40 6.92 -8.97 2.09
C GLY A 40 6.20 -10.29 1.82
N LEU A 41 6.93 -11.28 1.32
CA LEU A 41 6.36 -12.53 0.88
C LEU A 41 7.29 -13.69 1.26
N ARG A 42 6.71 -14.75 1.82
CA ARG A 42 7.35 -16.03 2.06
C ARG A 42 6.54 -17.12 1.41
N TRP A 43 7.22 -18.03 0.71
CA TRP A 43 6.59 -19.15 0.02
C TRP A 43 7.37 -20.44 0.24
N GLU A 44 6.63 -21.54 0.22
CA GLU A 44 7.15 -22.90 0.33
C GLU A 44 6.34 -23.83 -0.58
N HIS A 45 7.02 -24.74 -1.28
CA HIS A 45 6.45 -25.59 -2.32
C HIS A 45 5.58 -24.83 -3.33
N GLY A 46 6.00 -23.61 -3.70
CA GLY A 46 5.25 -22.72 -4.60
C GLY A 46 3.97 -22.11 -4.03
N ASN A 47 3.68 -22.32 -2.73
CA ASN A 47 2.52 -21.75 -2.05
C ASN A 47 2.95 -20.63 -1.10
N VAL A 48 2.14 -19.56 -1.03
CA VAL A 48 2.36 -18.49 -0.06
C VAL A 48 2.12 -19.02 1.34
N VAL A 49 3.08 -18.86 2.23
CA VAL A 49 2.97 -19.20 3.66
C VAL A 49 2.89 -17.96 4.54
N GLU A 50 3.29 -16.81 4.03
CA GLU A 50 3.14 -15.51 4.69
C GLU A 50 3.18 -14.39 3.66
N LEU A 51 2.23 -13.46 3.71
CA LEU A 51 2.23 -12.20 2.98
C LEU A 51 2.14 -11.06 3.98
N SER A 52 2.90 -10.00 3.76
CA SER A 52 2.93 -8.80 4.60
C SER A 52 2.82 -7.58 3.71
N LEU A 53 1.87 -6.70 4.01
CA LEU A 53 1.60 -5.50 3.25
C LEU A 53 1.62 -4.29 4.20
N ALA A 54 2.27 -3.21 3.79
CA ALA A 54 2.24 -1.95 4.52
C ALA A 54 2.14 -0.76 3.56
N PRO A 55 1.29 0.23 3.83
CA PRO A 55 1.26 1.46 3.04
C PRO A 55 2.53 2.26 3.28
N ARG A 56 3.17 2.74 2.21
CA ARG A 56 4.33 3.65 2.28
C ARG A 56 3.91 5.12 2.24
N ASN A 57 2.74 5.40 1.68
CA ASN A 57 2.16 6.73 1.53
C ASN A 57 0.64 6.64 1.66
N SER A 58 -0.02 7.79 1.75
CA SER A 58 -1.48 7.85 1.93
C SER A 58 -2.29 7.43 0.71
N ALA A 59 -1.67 7.34 -0.47
CA ALA A 59 -2.31 6.80 -1.66
C ALA A 59 -2.47 5.27 -1.62
N ALA A 60 -1.73 4.60 -0.72
CA ALA A 60 -1.79 3.16 -0.51
C ALA A 60 -2.59 2.76 0.74
N GLU A 61 -3.28 3.70 1.38
CA GLU A 61 -4.14 3.45 2.54
C GLU A 61 -5.55 3.04 2.08
N GLY A 62 -6.21 2.19 2.88
CA GLY A 62 -7.60 1.77 2.64
C GLY A 62 -7.73 0.30 2.25
N ILE A 63 -8.80 -0.03 1.51
CA ILE A 63 -9.11 -1.42 1.14
C ILE A 63 -8.49 -1.75 -0.22
N HIS A 64 -7.66 -2.79 -0.25
CA HIS A 64 -6.99 -3.29 -1.45
C HIS A 64 -7.47 -4.70 -1.79
N GLN A 65 -7.64 -4.96 -3.08
CA GLN A 65 -7.92 -6.30 -3.60
C GLN A 65 -6.59 -7.03 -3.82
N GLU A 66 -6.44 -8.16 -3.13
CA GLU A 66 -5.26 -9.01 -3.19
C GLU A 66 -5.61 -10.31 -3.88
N ARG A 67 -4.76 -10.74 -4.82
CA ARG A 67 -4.86 -12.06 -5.43
C ARG A 67 -3.63 -12.89 -5.07
N ILE A 68 -3.87 -13.94 -4.29
CA ILE A 68 -2.85 -14.87 -3.79
C ILE A 68 -3.13 -16.23 -4.40
N GLY A 69 -2.42 -16.54 -5.50
CA GLY A 69 -2.73 -17.71 -6.33
C GLY A 69 -4.19 -17.70 -6.79
N ASN A 70 -4.99 -18.61 -6.26
CA ASN A 70 -6.40 -18.82 -6.61
C ASN A 70 -7.35 -18.00 -5.75
N TRP A 71 -6.87 -17.54 -4.59
CA TRP A 71 -7.66 -16.79 -3.64
C TRP A 71 -7.67 -15.32 -4.02
N THR A 72 -8.82 -14.68 -3.90
CA THR A 72 -8.98 -13.23 -4.02
C THR A 72 -9.70 -12.74 -2.78
N GLY A 73 -9.22 -11.67 -2.18
CA GLY A 73 -9.89 -11.06 -1.05
C GLY A 73 -9.46 -9.62 -0.83
N SER A 74 -10.23 -8.94 -0.01
CA SER A 74 -9.99 -7.54 0.32
C SER A 74 -9.26 -7.45 1.65
N VAL A 75 -8.18 -6.66 1.69
CA VAL A 75 -7.45 -6.38 2.92
C VAL A 75 -7.37 -4.89 3.15
N GLU A 76 -7.37 -4.49 4.42
CA GLU A 76 -7.18 -3.11 4.80
C GLU A 76 -5.69 -2.84 5.05
N LEU A 77 -5.17 -1.79 4.41
CA LEU A 77 -3.85 -1.23 4.67
C LEU A 77 -4.03 0.01 5.53
N ARG A 78 -3.48 -0.06 6.75
CA ARG A 78 -3.54 1.05 7.72
C ARG A 78 -2.16 1.64 7.92
N PRO A 79 -2.01 2.97 7.92
CA PRO A 79 -0.77 3.60 8.35
C PRO A 79 -0.53 3.20 9.81
N GLY A 80 0.72 2.96 10.19
CA GLY A 80 0.99 2.44 11.53
C GLY A 80 1.12 0.92 11.62
N TYR A 81 0.61 0.17 10.63
CA TYR A 81 0.44 -1.26 10.73
C TYR A 81 1.02 -2.01 9.53
N LEU A 82 1.50 -3.21 9.81
CA LEU A 82 1.77 -4.24 8.83
C LEU A 82 0.57 -5.18 8.79
N THR A 83 -0.11 -5.23 7.65
CA THR A 83 -1.18 -6.20 7.42
C THR A 83 -0.53 -7.53 7.06
N ARG A 84 -0.59 -8.48 7.99
CA ARG A 84 -0.06 -9.83 7.82
C ARG A 84 -1.16 -10.81 7.44
N LEU A 85 -0.97 -11.53 6.35
CA LEU A 85 -1.86 -12.60 5.91
C LEU A 85 -1.12 -13.94 6.00
N VAL A 86 -1.80 -14.92 6.60
CA VAL A 86 -1.30 -16.30 6.72
C VAL A 86 -2.38 -17.24 6.19
N PRO A 87 -2.04 -18.27 5.41
CA PRO A 87 -3.02 -19.26 4.98
C PRO A 87 -3.72 -19.93 6.17
N ALA A 88 -5.04 -19.97 6.13
CA ALA A 88 -5.86 -20.73 7.07
C ALA A 88 -7.02 -21.37 6.32
N GLY A 89 -6.95 -22.70 6.12
CA GLY A 89 -7.91 -23.43 5.29
C GLY A 89 -7.92 -22.89 3.86
N ASN A 90 -9.08 -22.39 3.42
CA ASN A 90 -9.28 -21.88 2.05
C ASN A 90 -9.10 -20.35 1.94
N GLY A 91 -8.60 -19.70 3.00
CA GLY A 91 -8.50 -18.24 3.06
C GLY A 91 -7.17 -17.74 3.61
N PHE A 92 -7.08 -16.41 3.66
CA PHE A 92 -5.93 -15.68 4.16
C PHE A 92 -6.42 -14.63 5.18
N PRO A 93 -6.71 -15.02 6.43
CA PRO A 93 -7.05 -14.08 7.48
C PRO A 93 -5.97 -13.01 7.62
N ALA A 94 -6.39 -11.75 7.58
CA ALA A 94 -5.52 -10.60 7.81
C ALA A 94 -5.44 -10.30 9.31
N SER A 95 -4.24 -9.99 9.78
CA SER A 95 -3.96 -9.52 11.14
C SER A 95 -3.14 -8.24 11.06
N LEU A 96 -3.53 -7.22 11.81
CA LEU A 96 -2.81 -5.96 11.90
C LEU A 96 -1.70 -6.08 12.94
N VAL A 97 -0.46 -5.91 12.52
CA VAL A 97 0.71 -5.92 13.41
C VAL A 97 1.22 -4.49 13.53
N PRO A 98 1.25 -3.89 14.74
CA PRO A 98 1.79 -2.54 14.93
C PRO A 98 3.25 -2.46 14.46
N LEU A 99 3.57 -1.49 13.62
CA LEU A 99 4.94 -1.21 13.21
C LEU A 99 5.59 -0.30 14.27
N PRO A 100 6.66 -0.74 14.96
CA PRO A 100 7.22 -0.03 16.12
C PRO A 100 7.74 1.38 15.81
N ASN A 101 7.90 1.75 14.53
CA ASN A 101 8.45 3.05 14.10
C ASN A 101 7.53 3.82 13.14
N ALA A 102 6.25 3.46 13.01
CA ALA A 102 5.39 4.10 12.01
C ALA A 102 4.98 5.55 12.32
N GLY A 103 5.37 6.08 13.48
CA GLY A 103 5.16 7.48 13.85
C GLY A 103 6.16 8.50 13.27
N ALA A 104 7.17 8.08 12.50
CA ALA A 104 8.28 8.98 12.10
C ALA A 104 8.16 9.65 10.72
N HIS A 105 7.16 9.32 9.89
CA HIS A 105 7.10 9.79 8.50
C HIS A 105 5.82 10.54 8.10
N HIS A 106 4.99 10.96 9.06
CA HIS A 106 3.85 11.83 8.76
C HIS A 106 4.02 13.22 9.40
N CYS A 107 5.03 13.96 8.93
CA CYS A 107 5.17 15.41 9.12
C CYS A 107 6.14 15.96 8.07
N ALA A 108 5.69 16.19 6.84
CA ALA A 108 6.26 17.16 5.88
C ALA A 108 5.51 17.09 4.53
N ASP A 109 4.26 17.53 4.49
CA ASP A 109 3.77 18.48 3.47
C ASP A 109 2.39 19.01 3.90
N ALA A 110 2.42 19.91 4.88
CA ALA A 110 1.35 20.87 5.09
C ALA A 110 1.98 22.24 4.82
N GLN A 111 2.30 22.53 3.56
CA GLN A 111 2.62 23.89 3.16
C GLN A 111 1.33 24.66 2.90
N THR A 112 0.78 25.19 3.99
CA THR A 112 -0.05 26.40 3.96
C THR A 112 0.78 27.53 3.36
N GLN A 113 0.32 28.08 2.24
CA GLN A 113 0.78 29.36 1.69
C GLN A 113 -0.34 29.84 0.74
N GLY A 114 -0.98 30.98 0.92
CA GLY A 114 -0.89 32.03 1.92
C GLY A 114 -2.05 33.00 1.67
N GLU A 115 -2.41 33.75 2.70
CA GLU A 115 -3.21 34.97 2.64
C GLU A 115 -2.86 35.81 1.40
N ALA A 116 -3.87 36.14 0.59
CA ALA A 116 -3.84 37.32 -0.25
C ALA A 116 -4.63 38.42 0.46
N ASP A 117 -3.84 39.18 1.20
CA ASP A 117 -3.95 40.57 1.65
C ASP A 117 -5.10 41.42 1.09
N GLU A 118 -5.72 42.12 2.04
CA GLU A 118 -6.66 43.22 1.92
C GLU A 118 -6.00 44.44 1.26
N GLY A 119 -6.40 44.74 0.02
CA GLY A 119 -5.95 45.94 -0.71
C GLY A 119 -7.12 46.84 -1.12
N ALA A 120 -7.46 47.79 -0.26
CA ALA A 120 -8.46 48.82 -0.48
C ALA A 120 -8.17 49.73 -1.69
N VAL A 121 -9.21 50.13 -2.42
CA VAL A 121 -9.34 51.51 -2.96
C VAL A 121 -10.80 51.97 -3.00
N LYS A 122 -11.06 53.09 -2.30
CA LYS A 122 -12.26 53.92 -2.37
C LYS A 122 -12.24 54.82 -3.63
N GLY A 123 -13.43 55.27 -4.05
CA GLY A 123 -13.67 56.44 -4.92
C GLY A 123 -13.99 56.04 -6.37
N SER A 124 -14.97 56.59 -7.07
CA SER A 124 -15.70 57.85 -6.94
C SER A 124 -17.05 57.74 -7.70
N GLU A 125 -18.16 58.09 -7.06
CA GLU A 125 -19.01 59.28 -7.33
C GLU A 125 -20.12 59.11 -8.39
N PRO A 126 -21.38 59.51 -8.07
CA PRO A 126 -22.48 59.66 -9.01
C PRO A 126 -22.67 61.13 -9.43
N HIS A 127 -23.05 61.41 -10.67
CA HIS A 127 -24.02 62.44 -11.12
C HIS A 127 -23.87 62.75 -12.61
N GLY A 128 -25.02 62.92 -13.29
CA GLY A 128 -25.16 63.33 -14.68
C GLY A 128 -26.49 62.84 -15.23
#